data_AF-A0A074JTS7-F1
#
_entry.id   AF-A0A074JTS7-F1
#
_cell.length_a   1.000
_cell.length_b   1.000
_cell.length_c   1.000
_cell.angle_alpha   90.00
_cell.angle_beta   90.00
_cell.angle_gamma   90.00
#
_symmetry.space_group_name_H-M   'P 1'
#
loop_
_entity.id
_entity.type
_entity.pdbx_description
1 polymer ?
#
loop_
_entity_poly.entity_id
_entity_poly.type
_entity_poly.pdbx_seq_one_letter_code
_entity_poly.pdbx_strand_id
1 'polypeptide(L)'
;MQLALSRSAHVLTIRPTAVLLGIAFTALNFTPLLGSKAALVFLLMCLALVLRRPGDIAKESVGAGALWLLVGWCILSTFWSNAPGLTLRYSIQLALTVAIAVSAAYRLSTTSLLRVILISWLLPALASIAISRSNPGGHWVGIFSSKNALAQFASICVLSGWAVLMDRKGRGGWVFLALLNLLAGALLIYRADSAGATITTALGCIGMLAIAPMRFLSRWQRVFLGLAMGLFAVFAVLLITGFFVEIGDFVLRETGKDVTLTGRTTLWKIAFGQIALHPLLGQGFKGFWVIGNPIAESLWAQFGITTKIGFHFHNTLISNAVEIGLIGIAMQAGLVFFAAFSIFRWAIASPSAETLFLAGFVIRQLILMNSEVVFFTQFEAITLLTAMVIIYARRANAERREIRSDIPLRMRSAPSQKTGDARYG
;
A
#
# COMPACT_ATOMS: atom_id res chain seq x y z
N MET A 1 55.26 17.47 1.23
CA MET A 1 54.49 16.26 1.56
C MET A 1 53.65 16.51 2.80
N GLN A 2 52.46 17.11 2.66
CA GLN A 2 51.46 17.18 3.71
C GLN A 2 50.11 16.83 3.07
N LEU A 3 49.74 15.55 3.18
CA LEU A 3 48.43 15.07 2.80
C LEU A 3 47.40 15.71 3.74
N ALA A 4 46.60 16.64 3.21
CA ALA A 4 45.35 17.06 3.83
C ALA A 4 44.37 15.88 3.76
N LEU A 5 44.38 15.02 4.78
CA LEU A 5 43.33 14.05 5.04
C LEU A 5 42.07 14.81 5.48
N SER A 6 41.34 15.33 4.51
CA SER A 6 39.95 15.75 4.68
C SER A 6 39.11 14.52 5.03
N ARG A 7 39.04 14.18 6.32
CA ARG A 7 37.99 13.30 6.86
C ARG A 7 36.67 14.03 6.66
N SER A 8 35.88 13.63 5.66
CA SER A 8 34.52 14.13 5.51
C SER A 8 33.74 13.73 6.77
N ALA A 9 33.51 14.66 7.69
CA ALA A 9 32.63 14.42 8.81
C ALA A 9 31.25 14.06 8.26
N HIS A 10 30.76 12.85 8.54
CA HIS A 10 29.41 12.45 8.16
C HIS A 10 28.41 13.25 8.99
N VAL A 11 27.88 14.35 8.43
CA VAL A 11 26.83 15.15 9.07
C VAL A 11 25.51 14.39 8.99
N LEU A 12 25.05 13.85 10.13
CA LEU A 12 23.74 13.20 10.24
C LEU A 12 22.64 14.28 10.34
N THR A 13 21.89 14.49 9.25
CA THR A 13 20.73 15.39 9.28
C THR A 13 19.48 14.64 9.74
N ILE A 14 19.03 14.88 10.98
CA ILE A 14 17.81 14.29 11.52
C ILE A 14 16.61 15.18 11.18
N ARG A 15 15.61 14.60 10.50
CA ARG A 15 14.32 15.27 10.25
C ARG A 15 13.31 14.83 11.32
N PRO A 16 12.84 15.71 12.22
CA PRO A 16 11.95 15.30 13.31
C PRO A 16 10.67 14.61 12.83
N THR A 17 10.10 15.07 11.72
CA THR A 17 8.91 14.43 11.10
C THR A 17 9.18 12.97 10.72
N ALA A 18 10.38 12.64 10.25
CA ALA A 18 10.75 11.28 9.86
C ALA A 18 10.88 10.38 11.11
N VAL A 19 11.46 10.92 12.19
CA VAL A 19 11.58 10.21 13.47
C VAL A 19 10.20 9.93 14.07
N LEU A 20 9.33 10.95 14.14
CA LEU A 20 7.97 10.80 14.67
C LEU A 20 7.16 9.77 13.86
N LEU A 21 7.22 9.85 12.52
CA LEU A 21 6.56 8.86 11.67
C LEU A 21 7.14 7.46 11.87
N GLY A 22 8.46 7.35 12.04
CA GLY A 22 9.12 6.07 12.25
C GLY A 22 8.69 5.40 13.56
N ILE A 23 8.63 6.16 14.66
CA ILE A 23 8.12 5.67 15.94
C ILE A 23 6.64 5.30 15.81
N ALA A 24 5.84 6.13 15.13
CA ALA A 24 4.42 5.86 14.89
C ALA A 24 4.19 4.54 14.12
N PHE A 25 4.93 4.31 13.02
CA PHE A 25 4.85 3.07 12.27
C PHE A 25 5.31 1.85 13.08
N THR A 26 6.41 1.96 13.82
CA THR A 26 6.87 0.87 14.67
C THR A 26 5.83 0.54 15.73
N ALA A 27 5.28 1.56 16.41
CA ALA A 27 4.22 1.38 17.39
C ALA A 27 2.98 0.70 16.78
N LEU A 28 2.51 1.14 15.61
CA LEU A 28 1.40 0.49 14.91
C LEU A 28 1.64 -1.00 14.67
N ASN A 29 2.83 -1.36 14.17
CA ASN A 29 3.17 -2.76 13.91
C ASN A 29 3.32 -3.60 15.18
N PHE A 30 3.62 -2.99 16.33
CA PHE A 30 3.65 -3.66 17.64
C PHE A 30 2.29 -3.73 18.34
N THR A 31 1.23 -3.11 17.79
CA THR A 31 -0.12 -3.15 18.37
C THR A 31 -0.63 -4.56 18.68
N PRO A 32 -0.43 -5.58 17.81
CA PRO A 32 -0.88 -6.94 18.11
C PRO A 32 -0.23 -7.57 19.37
N LEU A 33 0.97 -7.11 19.76
CA LEU A 33 1.70 -7.59 20.93
C LEU A 33 1.50 -6.70 22.17
N LEU A 34 1.57 -5.38 21.98
CA LEU A 34 1.56 -4.40 23.08
C LEU A 34 0.19 -3.76 23.34
N GLY A 35 -0.80 -4.05 22.49
CA GLY A 35 -2.17 -3.56 22.60
C GLY A 35 -2.26 -2.03 22.74
N SER A 36 -3.02 -1.58 23.74
CA SER A 36 -3.29 -0.16 23.98
C SER A 36 -2.04 0.69 24.22
N LYS A 37 -0.94 0.12 24.72
CA LYS A 37 0.32 0.86 24.94
C LYS A 37 0.92 1.32 23.62
N ALA A 38 0.98 0.41 22.63
CA ALA A 38 1.43 0.73 21.28
C ALA A 38 0.49 1.73 20.59
N ALA A 39 -0.83 1.55 20.75
CA ALA A 39 -1.82 2.49 20.22
C ALA A 39 -1.65 3.90 20.80
N LEU A 40 -1.38 4.02 22.11
CA LEU A 40 -1.12 5.31 22.76
C LEU A 40 0.13 5.98 22.21
N VAL A 41 1.25 5.26 22.10
CA VAL A 41 2.49 5.79 21.52
C VAL A 41 2.24 6.27 20.09
N PHE A 42 1.55 5.47 19.28
CA PHE A 42 1.16 5.86 17.93
C PHE A 42 0.37 7.18 17.91
N LEU A 43 -0.69 7.30 18.73
CA LEU A 43 -1.51 8.50 18.79
C LEU A 43 -0.71 9.73 19.24
N LEU A 44 0.15 9.61 20.25
CA LEU A 44 1.00 10.71 20.74
C LEU A 44 1.98 11.20 19.67
N MET A 45 2.66 10.28 18.98
CA MET A 45 3.60 10.65 17.91
C MET A 45 2.90 11.31 16.74
N CYS A 46 1.68 10.86 16.43
CA CYS A 46 0.85 11.41 15.38
C CYS A 46 0.32 12.80 15.72
N LEU A 47 -0.11 13.01 16.97
CA LEU A 47 -0.49 14.32 17.47
C LEU A 47 0.70 15.30 17.38
N ALA A 48 1.89 14.87 17.82
CA ALA A 48 3.10 15.68 17.71
C ALA A 48 3.45 16.01 16.24
N LEU A 49 3.24 15.06 15.31
CA LEU A 49 3.49 15.27 13.89
C LEU A 49 2.58 16.37 13.31
N VAL A 50 1.29 16.34 13.65
CA VAL A 50 0.30 17.33 13.19
C VAL A 50 0.60 18.70 13.80
N LEU A 51 0.76 18.76 15.14
CA LEU A 51 0.98 20.00 15.90
C LEU A 51 2.31 20.71 15.62
N ARG A 52 3.27 20.05 14.97
CA ARG A 52 4.58 20.66 14.66
C ARG A 52 4.51 21.79 13.63
N ARG A 53 3.50 21.79 12.75
CA ARG A 53 3.24 22.88 11.78
C ARG A 53 1.73 23.06 11.58
N PRO A 54 1.04 23.71 12.53
CA PRO A 54 -0.41 23.85 12.46
C PRO A 54 -0.86 24.75 11.31
N GLY A 55 -0.08 25.78 10.98
CA GLY A 55 -0.38 26.72 9.89
C GLY A 55 -0.44 26.09 8.49
N ASP A 56 0.19 24.93 8.29
CA ASP A 56 0.19 24.23 7.00
C ASP A 56 -1.00 23.26 6.85
N ILE A 57 -1.68 22.89 7.94
CA ILE A 57 -2.70 21.83 7.95
C ILE A 57 -3.84 22.13 6.98
N ALA A 58 -4.32 23.37 6.91
CA ALA A 58 -5.40 23.75 6.01
C ALA A 58 -5.00 23.56 4.54
N LYS A 59 -3.78 24.00 4.17
CA LYS A 59 -3.25 23.84 2.81
C LYS A 59 -3.03 22.37 2.46
N GLU A 60 -2.45 21.60 3.38
CA GLU A 60 -2.25 20.16 3.25
C GLU A 60 -3.60 19.42 3.07
N SER A 61 -4.65 19.86 3.77
CA SER A 61 -6.00 19.26 3.72
C SER A 61 -6.73 19.57 2.42
N VAL A 62 -6.68 20.81 1.92
CA VAL A 62 -7.12 21.14 0.55
C VAL A 62 -6.33 20.31 -0.46
N GLY A 63 -5.05 20.08 -0.14
CA GLY A 63 -4.14 19.15 -0.80
C GLY A 63 -4.59 17.68 -0.83
N ALA A 64 -5.59 17.29 -0.04
CA ALA A 64 -6.05 15.93 0.09
C ALA A 64 -7.58 15.81 -0.01
N GLY A 65 -8.24 16.79 -0.63
CA GLY A 65 -9.71 16.89 -0.69
C GLY A 65 -10.42 15.60 -1.13
N ALA A 66 -9.87 14.85 -2.09
CA ALA A 66 -10.48 13.59 -2.54
C ALA A 66 -10.42 12.46 -1.47
N LEU A 67 -9.36 12.41 -0.66
CA LEU A 67 -9.29 11.50 0.50
C LEU A 67 -10.31 11.93 1.56
N TRP A 68 -10.40 13.24 1.83
CA TRP A 68 -11.34 13.79 2.80
C TRP A 68 -12.79 13.61 2.39
N LEU A 69 -13.10 13.65 1.09
CA LEU A 69 -14.43 13.38 0.59
C LEU A 69 -14.86 11.94 0.92
N LEU A 70 -13.96 10.97 0.76
CA LEU A 70 -14.23 9.57 1.11
C LEU A 70 -14.33 9.36 2.62
N VAL A 71 -13.49 10.02 3.42
CA VAL A 71 -13.65 10.03 4.89
C VAL A 71 -14.99 10.65 5.28
N GLY A 72 -15.38 11.74 4.65
CA GLY A 72 -16.67 12.41 4.84
C GLY A 72 -17.83 11.46 4.52
N TRP A 73 -17.73 10.68 3.44
CA TRP A 73 -18.70 9.64 3.11
C TRP A 73 -18.82 8.59 4.23
N CYS A 74 -17.70 8.10 4.77
CA CYS A 74 -17.72 7.17 5.91
C CYS A 74 -18.36 7.80 7.16
N ILE A 75 -18.12 9.09 7.44
CA ILE A 75 -18.75 9.80 8.56
C ILE A 75 -20.25 9.93 8.33
N LEU A 76 -20.68 10.39 7.15
CA LEU A 76 -22.10 10.52 6.80
C LEU A 76 -22.82 9.19 6.91
N SER A 77 -22.14 8.08 6.61
CA SER A 77 -22.73 6.75 6.72
C SER A 77 -23.20 6.35 8.12
N THR A 78 -22.84 7.13 9.14
CA THR A 78 -23.43 7.03 10.49
C THR A 78 -24.96 7.14 10.47
N PHE A 79 -25.53 7.99 9.61
CA PHE A 79 -26.98 8.27 9.62
C PHE A 79 -27.85 7.11 9.13
N TRP A 80 -27.30 6.21 8.32
CA TRP A 80 -27.99 5.02 7.82
C TRP A 80 -27.33 3.71 8.26
N SER A 81 -26.39 3.78 9.21
CA SER A 81 -25.64 2.61 9.66
C SER A 81 -26.50 1.70 10.52
N ASN A 82 -26.27 0.39 10.40
CA ASN A 82 -26.82 -0.61 11.31
C ASN A 82 -26.21 -0.53 12.73
N ALA A 83 -25.08 0.17 12.89
CA ALA A 83 -24.44 0.42 14.18
C ALA A 83 -23.88 1.86 14.25
N PRO A 84 -24.73 2.90 14.37
CA PRO A 84 -24.32 4.30 14.25
C PRO A 84 -23.18 4.71 15.18
N GLY A 85 -23.20 4.27 16.45
CA GLY A 85 -22.15 4.59 17.41
C GLY A 85 -20.78 4.01 17.03
N LEU A 86 -20.74 2.78 16.51
CA LEU A 86 -19.50 2.16 16.03
C LEU A 86 -19.02 2.79 14.72
N THR A 87 -19.94 3.06 13.79
CA THR A 87 -19.61 3.74 12.54
C THR A 87 -19.00 5.12 12.79
N LEU A 88 -19.62 5.95 13.63
CA LEU A 88 -19.08 7.26 13.98
C LEU A 88 -17.66 7.15 14.57
N ARG A 89 -17.49 6.24 15.53
CA ARG A 89 -16.19 5.97 16.17
C ARG A 89 -15.14 5.59 15.14
N TYR A 90 -15.41 4.60 14.29
CA TYR A 90 -14.43 4.11 13.32
C TYR A 90 -14.16 5.11 12.20
N SER A 91 -15.17 5.88 11.76
CA SER A 91 -15.00 6.96 10.79
C SER A 91 -14.13 8.09 11.32
N ILE A 92 -14.24 8.45 12.61
CA ILE A 92 -13.33 9.42 13.24
C ILE A 92 -11.90 8.85 13.30
N GLN A 93 -11.72 7.58 13.64
CA GLN A 93 -10.40 6.94 13.65
C GLN A 93 -9.78 6.88 12.25
N LEU A 94 -10.59 6.65 11.21
CA LEU A 94 -10.16 6.73 9.81
C LEU A 94 -9.76 8.18 9.44
N ALA A 95 -10.55 9.17 9.85
CA ALA A 95 -10.25 10.59 9.64
C ALA A 95 -8.89 10.98 10.26
N LEU A 96 -8.62 10.54 11.49
CA LEU A 96 -7.33 10.74 12.14
C LEU A 96 -6.20 10.03 11.36
N THR A 97 -6.42 8.79 10.92
CA THR A 97 -5.45 8.04 10.11
C THR A 97 -5.08 8.79 8.83
N VAL A 98 -6.08 9.36 8.15
CA VAL A 98 -5.88 10.17 6.93
C VAL A 98 -5.21 11.50 7.26
N ALA A 99 -5.58 12.20 8.34
CA ALA A 99 -4.91 13.44 8.76
C ALA A 99 -3.40 13.24 8.93
N ILE A 100 -3.02 12.15 9.59
CA ILE A 100 -1.62 11.79 9.84
C ILE A 100 -0.91 11.50 8.53
N ALA A 101 -1.51 10.68 7.66
CA ALA A 101 -0.95 10.37 6.36
C ALA A 101 -0.75 11.63 5.50
N VAL A 102 -1.72 12.54 5.52
CA VAL A 102 -1.67 13.83 4.84
C VAL A 102 -0.50 14.67 5.34
N SER A 103 -0.45 14.91 6.64
CA SER A 103 0.60 15.72 7.24
C SER A 103 1.99 15.12 7.00
N ALA A 104 2.14 13.80 7.15
CA ALA A 104 3.40 13.12 6.92
C ALA A 104 3.83 13.17 5.45
N ALA A 105 2.92 12.92 4.51
CA ALA A 105 3.22 12.88 3.08
C ALA A 105 3.54 14.25 2.48
N TYR A 106 3.00 15.34 3.01
CA TYR A 106 3.38 16.70 2.59
C TYR A 106 4.74 17.14 3.16
N ARG A 107 5.11 16.65 4.35
CA ARG A 107 6.31 17.08 5.08
C ARG A 107 7.54 16.19 4.83
N LEU A 108 7.36 15.01 4.26
CA LEU A 108 8.44 14.08 3.94
C LEU A 108 8.65 13.93 2.43
N SER A 109 9.89 13.66 2.04
CA SER A 109 10.19 13.18 0.70
C SER A 109 10.03 11.66 0.65
N THR A 110 9.85 11.12 -0.56
CA THR A 110 9.77 9.67 -0.77
C THR A 110 11.05 8.94 -0.34
N THR A 111 12.22 9.57 -0.45
CA THR A 111 13.48 9.03 0.08
C THR A 111 13.46 8.93 1.60
N SER A 112 12.94 9.96 2.30
CA SER A 112 12.79 9.90 3.75
C SER A 112 11.77 8.83 4.16
N LEU A 113 10.66 8.70 3.44
CA LEU A 113 9.68 7.62 3.68
C LEU A 113 10.32 6.24 3.55
N LEU A 114 11.04 5.97 2.45
CA LEU A 114 11.66 4.67 2.22
C LEU A 114 12.66 4.31 3.34
N ARG A 115 13.46 5.28 3.80
CA ARG A 115 14.37 5.12 4.94
C ARG A 115 13.63 4.85 6.25
N VAL A 116 12.53 5.56 6.50
CA VAL A 116 11.67 5.34 7.66
C VAL A 116 11.11 3.92 7.63
N ILE A 117 10.61 3.45 6.48
CA ILE A 117 10.08 2.09 6.33
C ILE A 117 11.16 1.06 6.65
N LEU A 118 12.37 1.18 6.09
CA LEU A 118 13.48 0.27 6.35
C LEU A 118 13.82 0.13 7.84
N ILE A 119 13.74 1.22 8.61
CA ILE A 119 14.01 1.19 10.06
C ILE A 119 12.80 0.64 10.80
N SER A 120 11.61 1.17 10.52
CA SER A 120 10.39 0.90 11.28
C SER A 120 9.82 -0.50 11.08
N TRP A 121 10.11 -1.14 9.94
CA TRP A 121 9.74 -2.53 9.66
C TRP A 121 10.80 -3.53 10.12
N LEU A 122 12.06 -3.13 10.26
CA LEU A 122 13.10 -4.06 10.70
C LEU A 122 12.91 -4.50 12.14
N LEU A 123 12.59 -3.58 13.07
CA LEU A 123 12.42 -3.92 14.48
C LEU A 123 11.28 -4.93 14.73
N PRO A 124 10.04 -4.74 14.22
CA PRO A 124 8.99 -5.74 14.39
C PRO A 124 9.27 -7.05 13.63
N ALA A 125 10.00 -7.00 12.51
CA ALA A 125 10.44 -8.22 11.80
C ALA A 125 11.40 -9.05 12.67
N LEU A 126 12.42 -8.41 13.23
CA LEU A 126 13.37 -9.08 14.13
C LEU A 126 12.68 -9.61 15.39
N ALA A 127 11.76 -8.84 15.97
CA ALA A 127 10.95 -9.29 17.11
C ALA A 127 10.11 -10.53 16.75
N SER A 128 9.51 -10.55 15.55
CA SER A 128 8.74 -11.71 15.07
C SER A 128 9.59 -12.96 14.90
N ILE A 129 10.82 -12.81 14.40
CA ILE A 129 11.80 -13.91 14.28
C ILE A 129 12.24 -14.36 15.67
N ALA A 130 12.58 -13.44 16.58
CA ALA A 130 13.04 -13.78 17.93
C ALA A 130 11.96 -14.51 18.75
N ILE A 131 10.70 -14.08 18.64
CA ILE A 131 9.58 -14.71 19.35
C ILE A 131 9.20 -16.05 18.70
N SER A 132 9.31 -16.19 17.37
CA SER A 132 9.05 -17.45 16.64
C SER A 132 7.71 -18.13 16.99
N ARG A 133 6.71 -17.36 17.42
CA ARG A 133 5.40 -17.89 17.82
C ARG A 133 4.69 -18.48 16.60
N SER A 134 4.10 -19.66 16.78
CA SER A 134 3.28 -20.33 15.76
C SER A 134 1.81 -20.41 16.20
N ASN A 135 0.91 -20.51 15.23
CA ASN A 135 -0.48 -20.88 15.48
C ASN A 135 -0.63 -22.41 15.69
N PRO A 136 -1.80 -22.92 16.10
CA PRO A 136 -2.02 -24.36 16.27
C PRO A 136 -1.76 -25.20 15.01
N GLY A 137 -1.82 -24.60 13.82
CA GLY A 137 -1.47 -25.24 12.54
C GLY A 137 0.02 -25.22 12.21
N GLY A 138 0.90 -24.85 13.16
CA GLY A 138 2.35 -24.85 12.97
C GLY A 138 2.92 -23.70 12.14
N HIS A 139 2.08 -22.81 11.61
CA HIS A 139 2.53 -21.66 10.82
C HIS A 139 2.99 -20.52 11.73
N TRP A 140 4.08 -19.84 11.34
CA TRP A 140 4.57 -18.70 12.11
C TRP A 140 3.59 -17.54 12.07
N VAL A 141 3.39 -16.93 13.22
CA VAL A 141 2.61 -15.69 13.42
C VAL A 141 3.47 -14.58 14.04
N GLY A 142 4.56 -14.93 14.73
CA GLY A 142 5.44 -13.97 15.38
C GLY A 142 4.67 -13.07 16.35
N ILE A 143 4.86 -11.76 16.24
CA ILE A 143 4.10 -10.78 17.03
C ILE A 143 2.67 -10.56 16.52
N PHE A 144 2.34 -10.98 15.31
CA PHE A 144 1.04 -10.71 14.66
C PHE A 144 -0.03 -11.72 15.07
N SER A 145 -1.29 -11.37 14.86
CA SER A 145 -2.45 -12.20 15.22
C SER A 145 -2.67 -13.39 14.27
N SER A 146 -2.18 -13.32 13.03
CA SER A 146 -2.37 -14.38 12.04
C SER A 146 -1.17 -14.50 11.11
N LYS A 147 -1.06 -15.67 10.45
CA LYS A 147 -0.01 -15.94 9.46
C LYS A 147 -0.08 -14.98 8.27
N ASN A 148 -1.29 -14.63 7.85
CA ASN A 148 -1.52 -13.68 6.76
C ASN A 148 -1.09 -12.26 7.17
N ALA A 149 -1.39 -11.83 8.40
CA ALA A 149 -0.94 -10.54 8.90
C ALA A 149 0.60 -10.45 8.94
N LEU A 150 1.27 -11.50 9.42
CA LEU A 150 2.74 -11.57 9.41
C LEU A 150 3.31 -11.50 7.98
N ALA A 151 2.77 -12.30 7.05
CA ALA A 151 3.25 -12.33 5.68
C ALA A 151 3.00 -11.01 4.93
N GLN A 152 1.84 -10.38 5.16
CA GLN A 152 1.53 -9.06 4.63
C GLN A 152 2.46 -7.98 5.18
N PHE A 153 2.79 -8.02 6.47
CA PHE A 153 3.81 -7.14 7.05
C PHE A 153 5.18 -7.36 6.39
N ALA A 154 5.62 -8.63 6.32
CA ALA A 154 6.93 -9.02 5.80
C ALA A 154 7.12 -8.67 4.31
N SER A 155 6.04 -8.63 3.52
CA SER A 155 6.09 -8.19 2.13
C SER A 155 6.60 -6.76 1.94
N ILE A 156 6.35 -5.86 2.90
CA ILE A 156 6.86 -4.49 2.86
C ILE A 156 8.38 -4.49 3.12
N CYS A 157 8.88 -5.36 3.99
CA CYS A 157 10.33 -5.55 4.19
C CYS A 157 10.99 -6.01 2.89
N VAL A 158 10.40 -7.00 2.21
CA VAL A 158 10.90 -7.50 0.92
C VAL A 158 10.91 -6.42 -0.14
N LEU A 159 9.77 -5.74 -0.36
CA LEU A 159 9.65 -4.72 -1.41
C LEU A 159 10.58 -3.52 -1.16
N SER A 160 10.69 -3.05 0.08
CA SER A 160 11.57 -1.92 0.42
C SER A 160 13.05 -2.29 0.31
N GLY A 161 13.44 -3.47 0.79
CA GLY A 161 14.80 -3.99 0.67
C GLY A 161 15.20 -4.19 -0.80
N TRP A 162 14.32 -4.83 -1.58
CA TRP A 162 14.52 -5.06 -3.01
C TRP A 162 14.70 -3.75 -3.78
N ALA A 163 13.86 -2.75 -3.51
CA ALA A 163 13.91 -1.48 -4.21
C ALA A 163 15.25 -0.75 -4.05
N VAL A 164 15.82 -0.76 -2.84
CA VAL A 164 17.12 -0.15 -2.56
C VAL A 164 18.26 -0.93 -3.19
N LEU A 165 18.22 -2.26 -3.15
CA LEU A 165 19.27 -3.11 -3.74
C LEU A 165 19.33 -2.98 -5.27
N MET A 166 18.20 -2.68 -5.93
CA MET A 166 18.15 -2.39 -7.37
C MET A 166 18.69 -1.01 -7.75
N ASP A 167 18.97 -0.13 -6.79
CA ASP A 167 19.54 1.19 -7.05
C ASP A 167 21.04 1.23 -6.72
N ARG A 168 21.86 1.15 -7.78
CA ARG A 168 23.33 1.22 -7.70
C ARG A 168 23.87 2.54 -7.12
N LYS A 169 23.02 3.56 -6.91
CA LYS A 169 23.39 4.82 -6.24
C LYS A 169 23.41 4.71 -4.71
N GLY A 170 22.84 3.65 -4.12
CA GLY A 170 22.90 3.40 -2.67
C GLY A 170 24.30 2.94 -2.26
N ARG A 171 25.14 3.85 -1.73
CA ARG A 171 26.55 3.56 -1.38
C ARG A 171 26.87 3.61 0.12
N GLY A 172 25.91 3.30 1.00
CA GLY A 172 26.13 3.38 2.46
C GLY A 172 25.32 2.38 3.27
N GLY A 173 25.25 2.58 4.60
CA GLY A 173 24.58 1.68 5.55
C GLY A 173 23.11 1.37 5.27
N TRP A 174 22.43 2.14 4.40
CA TRP A 174 21.09 1.83 3.91
C TRP A 174 21.02 0.53 3.10
N VAL A 175 22.09 0.15 2.39
CA VAL A 175 22.14 -1.13 1.66
C VAL A 175 22.15 -2.30 2.64
N PHE A 176 22.89 -2.17 3.75
CA PHE A 176 22.90 -3.18 4.80
C PHE A 176 21.52 -3.33 5.43
N LEU A 177 20.85 -2.22 5.78
CA LEU A 177 19.47 -2.27 6.29
C LEU A 177 18.48 -2.84 5.27
N ALA A 178 18.66 -2.54 3.99
CA ALA A 178 17.84 -3.10 2.91
C ALA A 178 18.03 -4.61 2.77
N LEU A 179 19.26 -5.11 2.85
CA LEU A 179 19.56 -6.53 2.85
C LEU A 179 18.93 -7.24 4.06
N LEU A 180 19.06 -6.66 5.26
CA LEU A 180 18.44 -7.21 6.46
C LEU A 180 16.90 -7.27 6.33
N ASN A 181 16.27 -6.22 5.82
CA ASN A 181 14.83 -6.21 5.57
C ASN A 181 14.42 -7.28 4.55
N LEU A 182 15.16 -7.39 3.45
CA LEU A 182 14.88 -8.38 2.42
C LEU A 182 14.96 -9.81 2.98
N LEU A 183 16.05 -10.13 3.68
CA LEU A 183 16.27 -11.46 4.25
C LEU A 183 15.26 -11.79 5.37
N ALA A 184 15.03 -10.86 6.29
CA ALA A 184 14.04 -11.04 7.35
C ALA A 184 12.63 -11.19 6.77
N GLY A 185 12.27 -10.35 5.80
CA GLY A 185 10.98 -10.41 5.12
C GLY A 185 10.78 -11.73 4.36
N ALA A 186 11.77 -12.17 3.60
CA ALA A 186 11.72 -13.43 2.85
C ALA A 186 11.56 -14.63 3.78
N LEU A 187 12.33 -14.68 4.88
CA LEU A 187 12.21 -15.73 5.90
C LEU A 187 10.81 -15.75 6.52
N LEU A 188 10.28 -14.59 6.91
CA LEU A 188 8.96 -14.50 7.56
C LEU A 188 7.83 -14.89 6.61
N ILE A 189 7.87 -14.49 5.33
CA ILE A 189 6.89 -14.92 4.32
C ILE A 189 6.94 -16.44 4.15
N TYR A 190 8.14 -17.01 4.01
CA TYR A 190 8.34 -18.44 3.86
C TYR A 190 7.77 -19.22 5.06
N ARG A 191 8.09 -18.78 6.28
CA ARG A 191 7.62 -19.42 7.52
C ARG A 191 6.14 -19.23 7.82
N ALA A 192 5.55 -18.13 7.34
CA ALA A 192 4.12 -17.88 7.47
C ALA A 192 3.28 -18.77 6.55
N ASP A 193 3.85 -19.29 5.45
CA ASP A 193 3.15 -20.13 4.45
C ASP A 193 1.80 -19.51 4.03
N SER A 194 1.86 -18.26 3.54
CA SER A 194 0.71 -17.50 3.04
C SER A 194 0.84 -17.32 1.52
N ALA A 195 0.15 -18.16 0.75
CA ALA A 195 0.22 -18.16 -0.71
C ALA A 195 -0.10 -16.78 -1.32
N GLY A 196 -1.17 -16.12 -0.83
CA GLY A 196 -1.56 -14.79 -1.31
C GLY A 196 -0.49 -13.73 -1.10
N ALA A 197 0.12 -13.68 0.10
CA ALA A 197 1.19 -12.73 0.38
C ALA A 197 2.46 -13.05 -0.43
N THR A 198 2.82 -14.33 -0.59
CA THR A 198 3.97 -14.75 -1.40
C THR A 198 3.81 -14.34 -2.86
N ILE A 199 2.68 -14.68 -3.49
CA ILE A 199 2.40 -14.37 -4.90
C ILE A 199 2.39 -12.85 -5.12
N THR A 200 1.69 -12.10 -4.27
CA THR A 200 1.58 -10.64 -4.41
C THR A 200 2.92 -9.93 -4.20
N THR A 201 3.75 -10.42 -3.28
CA THR A 201 5.12 -9.91 -3.09
C THR A 201 6.00 -10.22 -4.28
N ALA A 202 5.96 -11.46 -4.78
CA ALA A 202 6.74 -11.87 -5.95
C ALA A 202 6.36 -11.05 -7.19
N LEU A 203 5.06 -10.86 -7.46
CA LEU A 203 4.58 -10.04 -8.57
C LEU A 203 4.95 -8.56 -8.40
N GLY A 204 4.95 -8.04 -7.16
CA GLY A 204 5.49 -6.72 -6.85
C GLY A 204 6.98 -6.59 -7.22
N CYS A 205 7.81 -7.56 -6.81
CA CYS A 205 9.23 -7.61 -7.15
C CYS A 205 9.49 -7.78 -8.67
N ILE A 206 8.70 -8.60 -9.36
CA ILE A 206 8.76 -8.78 -10.82
C ILE A 206 8.38 -7.48 -11.53
N GLY A 207 7.34 -6.79 -11.07
CA GLY A 207 6.97 -5.48 -11.60
C GLY A 207 8.09 -4.45 -11.45
N MET A 208 8.77 -4.44 -10.30
CA MET A 208 9.95 -3.60 -10.09
C MET A 208 11.09 -3.97 -11.03
N LEU A 209 11.34 -5.27 -11.26
CA LEU A 209 12.31 -5.77 -12.23
C LEU A 209 11.99 -5.37 -13.65
N ALA A 210 10.71 -5.35 -14.04
CA ALA A 210 10.29 -4.91 -15.36
C ALA A 210 10.47 -3.39 -15.56
N ILE A 211 10.26 -2.60 -14.51
CA ILE A 211 10.39 -1.13 -14.58
C ILE A 211 11.84 -0.67 -14.45
N ALA A 212 12.68 -1.32 -13.64
CA ALA A 212 14.02 -0.84 -13.33
C ALA A 212 14.95 -0.60 -14.54
N PRO A 213 14.95 -1.44 -15.60
CA PRO A 213 15.76 -1.23 -16.81
C PRO A 213 15.39 0.04 -17.59
N MET A 214 14.19 0.59 -17.38
CA MET A 214 13.73 1.80 -18.07
C MET A 214 14.66 3.00 -17.84
N ARG A 215 15.48 2.99 -16.77
CA ARG A 215 16.45 4.04 -16.48
C ARG A 215 17.51 4.19 -17.58
N PHE A 216 17.79 3.11 -18.31
CA PHE A 216 18.77 3.05 -19.39
C PHE A 216 18.17 3.32 -20.77
N LEU A 217 16.84 3.43 -20.86
CA LEU A 217 16.12 3.61 -22.11
C LEU A 217 15.89 5.10 -22.43
N SER A 218 15.78 5.42 -23.72
CA SER A 218 15.33 6.73 -24.20
C SER A 218 13.85 6.98 -23.86
N ARG A 219 13.39 8.24 -23.95
CA ARG A 219 12.00 8.60 -23.63
C ARG A 219 10.98 7.80 -24.46
N TRP A 220 11.23 7.63 -25.75
CA TRP A 220 10.33 6.88 -26.65
C TRP A 220 10.29 5.39 -26.31
N GLN A 221 11.45 4.78 -26.05
CA GLN A 221 11.53 3.38 -25.63
C GLN A 221 10.80 3.13 -24.30
N ARG A 222 10.87 4.08 -23.34
CA ARG A 222 10.12 3.99 -22.08
C ARG A 222 8.61 4.03 -22.30
N VAL A 223 8.13 4.92 -23.18
CA VAL A 223 6.70 5.01 -23.51
C VAL A 223 6.24 3.74 -24.20
N PHE A 224 6.96 3.28 -25.23
CA PHE A 224 6.64 2.06 -25.96
C PHE A 224 6.61 0.83 -25.03
N LEU A 225 7.68 0.60 -24.26
CA LEU A 225 7.75 -0.54 -23.34
C LEU A 225 6.70 -0.43 -22.22
N GLY A 226 6.45 0.77 -21.71
CA GLY A 226 5.40 1.01 -20.73
C GLY A 226 3.99 0.67 -21.26
N LEU A 227 3.69 1.06 -22.50
CA LEU A 227 2.44 0.68 -23.17
C LEU A 227 2.36 -0.83 -23.42
N ALA A 228 3.44 -1.45 -23.90
CA ALA A 228 3.51 -2.89 -24.10
C ALA A 228 3.29 -3.68 -22.80
N MET A 229 3.90 -3.23 -21.69
CA MET A 229 3.67 -3.80 -20.36
C MET A 229 2.22 -3.63 -19.90
N GLY A 230 1.60 -2.48 -20.17
CA GLY A 230 0.19 -2.25 -19.87
C GLY A 230 -0.73 -3.18 -20.65
N LEU A 231 -0.50 -3.33 -21.95
CA LEU A 231 -1.24 -4.25 -22.82
C LEU A 231 -1.04 -5.71 -22.39
N PHE A 232 0.19 -6.10 -22.06
CA PHE A 232 0.49 -7.44 -21.54
C PHE A 232 -0.23 -7.70 -20.20
N ALA A 233 -0.29 -6.73 -19.30
CA ALA A 233 -1.03 -6.87 -18.05
C ALA A 233 -2.54 -7.05 -18.28
N VAL A 234 -3.13 -6.28 -19.21
CA VAL A 234 -4.54 -6.45 -19.60
C VAL A 234 -4.76 -7.83 -20.22
N PHE A 235 -3.89 -8.25 -21.14
CA PHE A 235 -3.94 -9.57 -21.74
C PHE A 235 -3.83 -10.69 -20.71
N ALA A 236 -2.91 -10.59 -19.74
CA ALA A 236 -2.77 -11.56 -18.67
C ALA A 236 -4.04 -11.64 -17.79
N VAL A 237 -4.66 -10.51 -17.46
CA VAL A 237 -5.93 -10.49 -16.72
C VAL A 237 -7.05 -11.15 -17.53
N LEU A 238 -7.16 -10.87 -18.83
CA LEU A 238 -8.14 -11.49 -19.71
C LEU A 238 -7.91 -13.00 -19.81
N LEU A 239 -6.65 -13.44 -19.92
CA LEU A 239 -6.28 -14.85 -19.96
C LEU A 239 -6.65 -15.56 -18.64
N ILE A 240 -6.28 -14.99 -17.50
CA ILE A 240 -6.61 -15.55 -16.18
C ILE A 240 -8.13 -15.64 -15.99
N THR A 241 -8.87 -14.63 -16.45
CA THR A 241 -10.33 -14.61 -16.32
C THR A 241 -10.99 -15.60 -17.28
N GLY A 242 -10.50 -15.69 -18.52
CA GLY A 242 -11.04 -16.57 -19.56
C GLY A 242 -10.77 -18.05 -19.31
N PHE A 243 -9.68 -18.38 -18.60
CA PHE A 243 -9.27 -19.76 -18.28
C PHE A 243 -9.29 -20.03 -16.77
N PHE A 244 -10.15 -19.34 -16.02
CA PHE A 244 -10.16 -19.40 -14.56
C PHE A 244 -10.38 -20.83 -14.03
N VAL A 245 -11.26 -21.59 -14.68
CA VAL A 245 -11.58 -22.98 -14.29
C VAL A 245 -10.39 -23.90 -14.52
N GLU A 246 -9.79 -23.82 -15.70
CA GLU A 246 -8.66 -24.65 -16.11
C GLU A 246 -7.40 -24.35 -15.28
N ILE A 247 -7.14 -23.07 -14.99
CA ILE A 247 -6.07 -22.64 -14.08
C ILE A 247 -6.34 -23.14 -12.66
N GLY A 248 -7.60 -23.09 -12.23
CA GLY A 248 -8.04 -23.61 -10.93
C GLY A 248 -7.75 -25.10 -10.78
N ASP A 249 -8.17 -25.89 -11.76
CA ASP A 249 -7.95 -27.34 -11.83
C ASP A 249 -6.46 -27.69 -11.88
N PHE A 250 -5.67 -26.95 -12.68
CA PHE A 250 -4.23 -27.15 -12.76
C PHE A 250 -3.56 -26.94 -11.40
N VAL A 251 -3.85 -25.84 -10.72
CA VAL A 251 -3.26 -25.56 -9.39
C VAL A 251 -3.71 -26.59 -8.36
N LEU A 252 -4.98 -27.03 -8.38
CA LEU A 252 -5.47 -28.09 -7.50
C LEU A 252 -4.70 -29.40 -7.72
N ARG A 253 -4.47 -29.80 -8.97
CA ARG A 253 -3.69 -31.01 -9.30
C ARG A 253 -2.24 -30.92 -8.84
N GLU A 254 -1.57 -29.81 -9.12
CA GLU A 254 -0.12 -29.66 -8.86
C GLU A 254 0.22 -29.37 -7.40
N THR A 255 -0.66 -28.66 -6.68
CA THR A 255 -0.37 -28.20 -5.32
C THR A 255 -1.21 -28.90 -4.25
N GLY A 256 -2.23 -29.67 -4.65
CA GLY A 256 -3.24 -30.23 -3.75
C GLY A 256 -4.10 -29.16 -3.07
N LYS A 257 -3.96 -27.89 -3.45
CA LYS A 257 -4.70 -26.76 -2.88
C LYS A 257 -5.83 -26.39 -3.82
N ASP A 258 -7.04 -26.51 -3.31
CA ASP A 258 -8.23 -26.10 -4.05
C ASP A 258 -8.21 -24.58 -4.31
N VAL A 259 -8.22 -24.21 -5.59
CA VAL A 259 -8.39 -22.81 -6.01
C VAL A 259 -9.84 -22.40 -5.83
N THR A 260 -10.77 -23.35 -5.83
CA THR A 260 -12.15 -23.05 -5.47
C THR A 260 -12.13 -22.56 -4.03
N LEU A 261 -12.48 -21.29 -3.90
CA LEU A 261 -12.63 -20.59 -2.64
C LEU A 261 -13.90 -21.12 -1.97
N THR A 262 -14.05 -22.42 -1.72
CA THR A 262 -15.30 -23.08 -1.30
C THR A 262 -15.94 -22.40 -0.08
N GLY A 263 -15.13 -21.75 0.77
CA GLY A 263 -15.61 -20.80 1.80
C GLY A 263 -15.95 -19.38 1.30
N ARG A 264 -15.15 -18.78 0.40
CA ARG A 264 -15.40 -17.40 -0.08
C ARG A 264 -16.51 -17.30 -1.11
N THR A 265 -16.77 -18.31 -1.94
CA THR A 265 -17.90 -18.28 -2.88
C THR A 265 -19.23 -18.15 -2.13
N THR A 266 -19.40 -18.93 -1.06
CA THR A 266 -20.55 -18.82 -0.15
C THR A 266 -20.60 -17.47 0.54
N LEU A 267 -19.46 -17.01 1.08
CA LEU A 267 -19.33 -15.72 1.74
C LEU A 267 -19.68 -14.54 0.81
N TRP A 268 -19.23 -14.59 -0.44
CA TRP A 268 -19.48 -13.58 -1.47
C TRP A 268 -20.92 -13.62 -1.98
N LYS A 269 -21.55 -14.80 -2.09
CA LYS A 269 -22.98 -14.89 -2.41
C LYS A 269 -23.82 -14.12 -1.38
N ILE A 270 -23.51 -14.26 -0.10
CA ILE A 270 -24.16 -13.49 0.97
C ILE A 270 -23.82 -12.00 0.82
N ALA A 271 -22.55 -11.65 0.59
CA ALA A 271 -22.14 -10.26 0.37
C ALA A 271 -22.90 -9.59 -0.79
N PHE A 272 -23.04 -10.27 -1.93
CA PHE A 272 -23.77 -9.77 -3.09
C PHE A 272 -25.26 -9.61 -2.80
N GLY A 273 -25.86 -10.51 -2.01
CA GLY A 273 -27.22 -10.30 -1.51
C GLY A 273 -27.35 -9.03 -0.67
N GLN A 274 -26.37 -8.78 0.21
CA GLN A 274 -26.33 -7.56 1.03
C GLN A 274 -26.11 -6.28 0.21
N ILE A 275 -25.24 -6.35 -0.81
CA ILE A 275 -25.04 -5.25 -1.76
C ILE A 275 -26.32 -4.98 -2.55
N ALA A 276 -27.04 -6.01 -2.99
CA ALA A 276 -28.29 -5.85 -3.72
C ALA A 276 -29.39 -5.16 -2.90
N LEU A 277 -29.41 -5.36 -1.57
CA LEU A 277 -30.35 -4.70 -0.66
C LEU A 277 -29.99 -3.22 -0.43
N HIS A 278 -28.70 -2.88 -0.35
CA HIS A 278 -28.22 -1.52 -0.08
C HIS A 278 -27.16 -1.05 -1.09
N PRO A 279 -27.47 -0.98 -2.40
CA PRO A 279 -26.46 -0.90 -3.45
C PRO A 279 -25.69 0.42 -3.44
N LEU A 280 -26.38 1.55 -3.24
CA LEU A 280 -25.73 2.86 -3.35
C LEU A 280 -24.98 3.25 -2.07
N LEU A 281 -25.61 3.07 -0.91
CA LEU A 281 -25.14 3.60 0.37
C LEU A 281 -24.41 2.57 1.25
N GLY A 282 -24.65 1.28 1.04
CA GLY A 282 -24.19 0.23 1.95
C GLY A 282 -24.88 0.29 3.32
N GLN A 283 -24.28 -0.40 4.30
CA GLN A 283 -24.83 -0.57 5.65
C GLN A 283 -24.16 0.30 6.72
N GLY A 284 -23.35 1.28 6.31
CA GLY A 284 -22.51 2.08 7.20
C GLY A 284 -21.08 1.56 7.29
N PHE A 285 -20.11 2.47 7.32
CA PHE A 285 -18.70 2.13 7.48
C PHE A 285 -18.48 1.32 8.78
N LYS A 286 -17.90 0.11 8.66
CA LYS A 286 -17.77 -0.86 9.76
C LYS A 286 -19.10 -1.22 10.45
N GLY A 287 -20.23 -1.08 9.77
CA GLY A 287 -21.57 -1.36 10.29
C GLY A 287 -22.04 -2.81 10.09
N PHE A 288 -21.33 -3.61 9.27
CA PHE A 288 -21.75 -4.98 8.98
C PHE A 288 -21.27 -5.99 10.03
N TRP A 289 -19.96 -6.07 10.27
CA TRP A 289 -19.34 -7.04 11.19
C TRP A 289 -19.44 -6.59 12.65
N VAL A 290 -20.67 -6.56 13.17
CA VAL A 290 -21.00 -6.08 14.52
C VAL A 290 -21.75 -7.16 15.30
N ILE A 291 -21.43 -7.32 16.58
CA ILE A 291 -22.13 -8.24 17.48
C ILE A 291 -23.62 -7.88 17.52
N GLY A 292 -24.48 -8.88 17.33
CA GLY A 292 -25.93 -8.68 17.23
C GLY A 292 -26.46 -8.45 15.82
N ASN A 293 -25.60 -8.29 14.79
CA ASN A 293 -26.05 -8.38 13.39
C ASN A 293 -26.33 -9.87 13.06
N PRO A 294 -27.58 -10.28 12.77
CA PRO A 294 -27.92 -11.69 12.61
C PRO A 294 -27.14 -12.40 11.50
N ILE A 295 -26.81 -11.69 10.42
CA ILE A 295 -26.07 -12.25 9.29
C ILE A 295 -24.60 -12.44 9.68
N ALA A 296 -23.98 -11.45 10.32
CA ALA A 296 -22.61 -11.57 10.81
C ALA A 296 -22.48 -12.70 11.85
N GLU A 297 -23.45 -12.82 12.76
CA GLU A 297 -23.53 -13.89 13.76
C GLU A 297 -23.61 -15.28 13.10
N SER A 298 -24.46 -15.44 12.10
CA SER A 298 -24.59 -16.70 11.35
C SER A 298 -23.29 -17.08 10.63
N LEU A 299 -22.60 -16.09 10.05
CA LEU A 299 -21.33 -16.29 9.36
C LEU A 299 -20.21 -16.64 10.35
N TRP A 300 -20.13 -15.96 11.49
CA TRP A 300 -19.14 -16.31 12.51
C TRP A 300 -19.36 -17.73 13.04
N ALA A 301 -20.60 -18.14 13.27
CA ALA A 301 -20.93 -19.51 13.66
C ALA A 301 -20.54 -20.53 12.57
N GLN A 302 -20.90 -20.26 11.31
CA GLN A 302 -20.59 -21.12 10.16
C GLN A 302 -19.08 -21.33 9.96
N PHE A 303 -18.27 -20.29 10.18
CA PHE A 303 -16.82 -20.33 9.99
C PHE A 303 -16.04 -20.58 11.30
N GLY A 304 -16.72 -20.87 12.42
CA GLY A 304 -16.09 -21.18 13.70
C GLY A 304 -15.33 -20.01 14.33
N ILE A 305 -15.70 -18.76 14.03
CA ILE A 305 -15.03 -17.55 14.52
C ILE A 305 -15.60 -17.15 15.87
N THR A 306 -15.14 -17.82 16.93
CA THR A 306 -15.63 -17.60 18.31
C THR A 306 -15.30 -16.22 18.88
N THR A 307 -14.20 -15.60 18.42
CA THR A 307 -13.79 -14.27 18.89
C THR A 307 -14.61 -13.14 18.30
N LYS A 308 -15.34 -13.37 17.20
CA LYS A 308 -16.11 -12.38 16.43
C LYS A 308 -15.30 -11.12 16.05
N ILE A 309 -13.98 -11.26 15.93
CA ILE A 309 -13.05 -10.17 15.64
C ILE A 309 -12.18 -10.56 14.43
N GLY A 310 -11.91 -9.59 13.56
CA GLY A 310 -10.95 -9.76 12.46
C GLY A 310 -11.44 -10.63 11.30
N PHE A 311 -12.74 -10.89 11.21
CA PHE A 311 -13.35 -11.60 10.08
C PHE A 311 -13.91 -10.62 9.06
N HIS A 312 -13.82 -10.97 7.78
CA HIS A 312 -14.22 -10.12 6.66
C HIS A 312 -14.44 -10.92 5.39
N PHE A 313 -14.98 -10.27 4.35
CA PHE A 313 -15.26 -10.90 3.06
C PHE A 313 -14.03 -11.32 2.24
N HIS A 314 -12.80 -11.10 2.73
CA HIS A 314 -11.55 -11.47 2.05
C HIS A 314 -11.43 -10.92 0.63
N ASN A 315 -12.08 -9.79 0.37
CA ASN A 315 -11.97 -9.02 -0.85
C ASN A 315 -12.32 -7.58 -0.48
N THR A 316 -11.41 -6.66 -0.74
CA THR A 316 -11.54 -5.27 -0.31
C THR A 316 -12.75 -4.60 -0.95
N LEU A 317 -12.97 -4.81 -2.25
CA LEU A 317 -14.06 -4.17 -2.98
C LEU A 317 -15.42 -4.74 -2.57
N ILE A 318 -15.53 -6.05 -2.40
CA ILE A 318 -16.77 -6.68 -1.93
C ILE A 318 -17.07 -6.25 -0.50
N SER A 319 -16.07 -6.30 0.40
CA SER A 319 -16.24 -5.91 1.79
C SER A 319 -16.68 -4.46 1.93
N ASN A 320 -16.04 -3.55 1.18
CA ASN A 320 -16.36 -2.14 1.26
C ASN A 320 -17.67 -1.82 0.50
N ALA A 321 -18.07 -2.59 -0.51
CA ALA A 321 -19.38 -2.42 -1.15
C ALA A 321 -20.53 -2.71 -0.18
N VAL A 322 -20.40 -3.74 0.67
CA VAL A 322 -21.38 -4.02 1.74
C VAL A 322 -21.46 -2.87 2.74
N GLU A 323 -20.32 -2.30 3.14
CA GLU A 323 -20.27 -1.28 4.19
C GLU A 323 -20.59 0.15 3.69
N ILE A 324 -19.95 0.60 2.62
CA ILE A 324 -20.02 2.00 2.14
C ILE A 324 -20.67 2.15 0.75
N GLY A 325 -21.21 1.06 0.19
CA GLY A 325 -21.97 1.07 -1.05
C GLY A 325 -21.13 1.34 -2.31
N LEU A 326 -21.79 1.25 -3.46
CA LEU A 326 -21.17 1.47 -4.77
C LEU A 326 -20.65 2.91 -4.93
N ILE A 327 -21.26 3.89 -4.27
CA ILE A 327 -20.77 5.28 -4.27
C ILE A 327 -19.41 5.36 -3.58
N GLY A 328 -19.30 4.81 -2.36
CA GLY A 328 -18.04 4.77 -1.62
C GLY A 328 -16.95 3.99 -2.35
N ILE A 329 -17.32 2.86 -2.97
CA ILE A 329 -16.43 2.08 -3.83
C ILE A 329 -15.94 2.87 -5.03
N ALA A 330 -16.81 3.61 -5.73
CA ALA A 330 -16.40 4.43 -6.87
C ALA A 330 -15.35 5.48 -6.48
N MET A 331 -15.54 6.12 -5.33
CA MET A 331 -14.57 7.08 -4.78
C MET A 331 -13.24 6.41 -4.41
N GLN A 332 -13.32 5.26 -3.73
CA GLN A 332 -12.16 4.46 -3.34
C GLN A 332 -11.37 3.96 -4.56
N ALA A 333 -12.05 3.41 -5.55
CA ALA A 333 -11.47 2.96 -6.81
C ALA A 333 -10.82 4.12 -7.56
N GLY A 334 -11.51 5.27 -7.66
CA GLY A 334 -10.95 6.47 -8.27
C GLY A 334 -9.62 6.90 -7.67
N LEU A 335 -9.51 6.89 -6.33
CA LEU A 335 -8.27 7.21 -5.62
C LEU A 335 -7.15 6.21 -5.88
N VAL A 336 -7.45 4.91 -5.81
CA VAL A 336 -6.44 3.86 -6.00
C VAL A 336 -5.96 3.78 -7.44
N PHE A 337 -6.87 3.80 -8.42
CA PHE A 337 -6.48 3.75 -9.83
C PHE A 337 -5.77 5.03 -10.27
N PHE A 338 -6.17 6.19 -9.75
CA PHE A 338 -5.42 7.43 -9.94
C PHE A 338 -3.98 7.31 -9.40
N ALA A 339 -3.82 6.80 -8.17
CA ALA A 339 -2.51 6.60 -7.58
C ALA A 339 -1.69 5.60 -8.40
N ALA A 340 -2.27 4.47 -8.80
CA ALA A 340 -1.60 3.46 -9.61
C ALA A 340 -1.10 4.01 -10.94
N PHE A 341 -1.98 4.65 -11.71
CA PHE A 341 -1.61 5.26 -12.98
C PHE A 341 -0.49 6.30 -12.80
N SER A 342 -0.61 7.16 -11.80
CA SER A 342 0.35 8.22 -11.55
C SER A 342 1.71 7.70 -11.09
N ILE A 343 1.73 6.70 -10.20
CA ILE A 343 2.96 6.07 -9.71
C ILE A 343 3.63 5.26 -10.82
N PHE A 344 2.91 4.46 -11.61
CA PHE A 344 3.50 3.70 -12.72
C PHE A 344 4.09 4.64 -13.76
N ARG A 345 3.35 5.69 -14.15
CA ARG A 345 3.88 6.70 -15.08
C ARG A 345 5.09 7.43 -14.50
N TRP A 346 5.12 7.67 -13.18
CA TRP A 346 6.29 8.25 -12.52
C TRP A 346 7.48 7.30 -12.54
N ALA A 347 7.29 6.05 -12.12
CA ALA A 347 8.32 5.03 -12.06
C ALA A 347 8.91 4.71 -13.44
N ILE A 348 8.07 4.61 -14.49
CA ILE A 348 8.51 4.41 -15.87
C ILE A 348 9.36 5.60 -16.36
N ALA A 349 8.90 6.82 -16.09
CA ALA A 349 9.58 8.03 -16.55
C ALA A 349 10.87 8.33 -15.78
N SER A 350 10.95 7.96 -14.50
CA SER A 350 12.09 8.25 -13.63
C SER A 350 12.29 7.11 -12.61
N PRO A 351 12.83 5.96 -13.02
CA PRO A 351 13.05 4.85 -12.10
C PRO A 351 14.13 5.20 -11.05
N SER A 352 13.79 5.05 -9.78
CA SER A 352 14.67 5.16 -8.61
C SER A 352 14.24 4.15 -7.55
N ALA A 353 15.02 3.93 -6.49
CA ALA A 353 14.60 3.06 -5.39
C ALA A 353 13.20 3.44 -4.85
N GLU A 354 12.92 4.73 -4.71
CA GLU A 354 11.64 5.23 -4.21
C GLU A 354 10.49 4.91 -5.16
N THR A 355 10.64 5.20 -6.45
CA THR A 355 9.54 4.99 -7.41
C THR A 355 9.32 3.51 -7.68
N LEU A 356 10.37 2.68 -7.63
CA LEU A 356 10.26 1.23 -7.69
C LEU A 356 9.53 0.68 -6.46
N PHE A 357 9.88 1.11 -5.25
CA PHE A 357 9.16 0.71 -4.04
C PHE A 357 7.68 1.08 -4.12
N LEU A 358 7.36 2.32 -4.49
CA LEU A 358 5.97 2.78 -4.63
C LEU A 358 5.21 1.96 -5.68
N ALA A 359 5.83 1.67 -6.83
CA ALA A 359 5.22 0.84 -7.87
C ALA A 359 4.98 -0.60 -7.40
N GLY A 360 5.99 -1.24 -6.78
CA GLY A 360 5.87 -2.58 -6.22
C GLY A 360 4.81 -2.66 -5.13
N PHE A 361 4.74 -1.65 -4.26
CA PHE A 361 3.68 -1.54 -3.24
C PHE A 361 2.29 -1.44 -3.87
N VAL A 362 2.11 -0.61 -4.89
CA VAL A 362 0.81 -0.49 -5.57
C VAL A 362 0.44 -1.79 -6.30
N ILE A 363 1.37 -2.44 -6.99
CA ILE A 363 1.13 -3.74 -7.64
C ILE A 363 0.67 -4.77 -6.60
N ARG A 364 1.39 -4.86 -5.49
CA ARG A 364 1.01 -5.72 -4.36
C ARG A 364 -0.42 -5.41 -3.89
N GLN A 365 -0.76 -4.14 -3.66
CA GLN A 365 -2.09 -3.75 -3.18
C GLN A 365 -3.19 -4.10 -4.19
N LEU A 366 -3.00 -3.82 -5.47
CA LEU A 366 -3.96 -4.11 -6.55
C LEU A 366 -4.27 -5.60 -6.70
N ILE A 367 -3.30 -6.47 -6.43
CA ILE A 367 -3.51 -7.91 -6.51
C ILE A 367 -4.10 -8.42 -5.18
N LEU A 368 -3.52 -8.02 -4.05
CA LEU A 368 -3.91 -8.50 -2.72
C LEU A 368 -5.35 -8.11 -2.34
N MET A 369 -5.86 -6.97 -2.84
CA MET A 369 -7.25 -6.55 -2.59
C MET A 369 -8.31 -7.53 -3.06
N ASN A 370 -7.98 -8.46 -3.98
CA ASN A 370 -8.90 -9.48 -4.45
C ASN A 370 -9.03 -10.67 -3.50
N SER A 371 -8.08 -10.83 -2.58
CA SER A 371 -7.99 -11.98 -1.67
C SER A 371 -7.90 -11.60 -0.19
N GLU A 372 -7.76 -10.32 0.12
CA GLU A 372 -7.75 -9.76 1.47
C GLU A 372 -8.41 -8.37 1.48
N VAL A 373 -8.76 -7.90 2.68
CA VAL A 373 -9.13 -6.50 2.90
C VAL A 373 -7.85 -5.72 3.17
N VAL A 374 -7.31 -5.11 2.12
CA VAL A 374 -6.15 -4.24 2.20
C VAL A 374 -6.66 -2.82 2.10
N PHE A 375 -6.12 -1.88 2.89
CA PHE A 375 -6.52 -0.46 2.94
C PHE A 375 -7.99 -0.21 3.38
N PHE A 376 -8.28 0.99 3.91
CA PHE A 376 -9.55 1.36 4.56
C PHE A 376 -9.84 0.75 5.95
N THR A 377 -8.80 0.29 6.64
CA THR A 377 -8.87 0.06 8.10
C THR A 377 -8.21 1.21 8.84
N GLN A 378 -8.91 1.73 9.84
CA GLN A 378 -8.42 2.75 10.75
C GLN A 378 -7.21 2.25 11.56
N PHE A 379 -6.26 3.16 11.84
CA PHE A 379 -5.04 2.89 12.61
C PHE A 379 -4.25 1.67 12.13
N GLU A 380 -4.21 1.47 10.81
CA GLU A 380 -3.40 0.44 10.19
C GLU A 380 -2.26 1.06 9.37
N ALA A 381 -1.05 0.52 9.53
CA ALA A 381 0.15 1.03 8.86
C ALA A 381 0.01 1.00 7.33
N ILE A 382 -0.65 -0.03 6.77
CA ILE A 382 -0.89 -0.16 5.33
C ILE A 382 -1.89 0.87 4.82
N THR A 383 -2.95 1.18 5.57
CA THR A 383 -3.89 2.26 5.22
C THR A 383 -3.19 3.61 5.21
N LEU A 384 -2.38 3.89 6.25
CA LEU A 384 -1.60 5.12 6.33
C LEU A 384 -0.64 5.24 5.13
N LEU A 385 0.12 4.18 4.83
CA LEU A 385 1.03 4.16 3.69
C LEU A 385 0.29 4.32 2.35
N THR A 386 -0.87 3.69 2.18
CA THR A 386 -1.70 3.84 0.98
C THR A 386 -2.17 5.28 0.79
N ALA A 387 -2.64 5.95 1.85
CA ALA A 387 -3.01 7.36 1.81
C ALA A 387 -1.80 8.26 1.47
N MET A 388 -0.61 7.97 2.02
CA MET A 388 0.61 8.69 1.65
C MET A 388 0.97 8.51 0.17
N VAL A 389 0.84 7.30 -0.38
CA VAL A 389 1.11 6.99 -1.80
C VAL A 389 0.18 7.78 -2.72
N ILE A 390 -1.10 7.89 -2.39
CA ILE A 390 -2.08 8.72 -3.13
C ILE A 390 -1.63 10.19 -3.19
N ILE A 391 -1.09 10.71 -2.08
CA ILE A 391 -0.62 12.10 -2.00
C ILE A 391 0.67 12.30 -2.79
N TYR A 392 1.63 11.37 -2.69
CA TYR A 392 2.84 11.42 -3.52
C TYR A 392 2.52 11.35 -5.01
N ALA A 393 1.58 10.50 -5.42
CA ALA A 393 1.06 10.44 -6.78
C ALA A 393 0.52 11.80 -7.25
N ARG A 394 -0.29 12.46 -6.42
CA ARG A 394 -0.85 13.78 -6.71
C ARG A 394 0.25 14.85 -6.86
N ARG A 395 1.20 14.88 -5.93
CA ARG A 395 2.33 15.83 -5.93
C ARG A 395 3.21 15.65 -7.17
N ALA A 396 3.57 14.42 -7.49
CA ALA A 396 4.36 14.11 -8.70
C ALA A 396 3.64 14.51 -10.00
N ASN A 397 2.31 14.50 -10.03
CA ASN A 397 1.54 15.01 -11.17
C ASN A 397 1.51 16.55 -11.22
N ALA A 398 1.38 17.21 -10.07
CA ALA A 398 1.37 18.67 -9.97
C ALA A 398 2.70 19.29 -10.40
N GLU A 399 3.83 18.80 -9.86
CA GLU A 399 5.18 19.26 -10.20
C GLU A 399 5.45 19.13 -11.72
N ARG A 400 4.95 18.07 -12.37
CA ARG A 400 5.07 17.89 -13.82
C ARG A 400 4.21 18.86 -14.63
N ARG A 401 3.05 19.27 -14.12
CA ARG A 401 2.18 20.24 -14.79
C ARG A 401 2.81 21.63 -14.75
N GLU A 402 3.39 22.01 -13.63
CA GLU A 402 4.13 23.27 -13.44
C GLU A 402 5.35 23.35 -14.37
N ILE A 403 6.19 22.30 -14.39
CA ILE A 403 7.32 22.24 -15.34
C ILE A 403 6.85 22.36 -16.79
N ARG A 404 5.68 21.80 -17.14
CA ARG A 404 5.14 21.91 -18.50
C ARG A 404 4.68 23.33 -18.79
N SER A 405 4.01 24.02 -17.86
CA SER A 405 3.54 25.40 -18.05
C SER A 405 4.67 26.41 -18.21
N ASP A 406 5.80 26.18 -17.54
CA ASP A 406 6.95 27.11 -17.56
C ASP A 406 7.79 27.02 -18.84
N ILE A 407 7.57 26.02 -19.71
CA ILE A 407 8.23 25.93 -21.01
C ILE A 407 7.56 26.94 -21.97
N PRO A 408 8.29 27.99 -22.45
CA PRO A 408 7.72 29.02 -23.32
C PRO A 408 7.07 28.44 -24.57
N LEU A 409 5.90 28.96 -24.96
CA LEU A 409 5.10 28.50 -26.10
C LEU A 409 5.91 28.37 -27.41
N ARG A 410 6.96 29.19 -27.61
CA ARG A 410 7.84 29.14 -28.79
C ARG A 410 8.67 27.84 -28.92
N MET A 411 8.91 27.10 -27.84
CA MET A 411 9.64 25.81 -27.89
C MET A 411 8.73 24.60 -28.10
N ARG A 412 7.40 24.75 -28.05
CA ARG A 412 6.45 23.64 -28.23
C ARG A 412 6.16 23.31 -29.70
N SER A 413 6.53 24.20 -30.62
CA SER A 413 6.15 24.13 -32.05
C SER A 413 7.31 24.18 -33.03
N ALA A 414 8.57 24.08 -32.60
CA ALA A 414 9.69 24.01 -33.55
C ALA A 414 9.70 22.61 -34.20
N PRO A 415 9.45 22.47 -35.52
CA PRO A 415 9.74 21.23 -36.21
C PRO A 415 11.25 21.00 -36.10
N SER A 416 11.69 19.76 -35.89
CA SER A 416 13.10 19.41 -35.96
C SER A 416 13.63 19.78 -37.35
N GLN A 417 14.30 20.93 -37.47
CA GLN A 417 14.98 21.28 -38.69
C GLN A 417 16.09 20.25 -38.91
N LYS A 418 15.94 19.54 -40.03
CA LYS A 418 16.91 18.63 -40.63
C LYS A 418 18.28 19.32 -40.68
N THR A 419 19.28 18.75 -40.04
CA THR A 419 20.68 18.97 -40.45
C THR A 419 20.97 17.98 -41.57
N GLY A 420 20.66 18.40 -42.79
CA GLY A 420 21.11 17.74 -44.01
C GLY A 420 22.56 18.10 -44.30
N ASP A 421 23.32 17.07 -44.67
CA ASP A 421 24.56 17.04 -45.45
C ASP A 421 25.24 18.38 -45.79
N ALA A 422 26.43 18.58 -45.22
CA ALA A 422 27.49 19.32 -45.89
C ALA A 422 28.61 18.34 -46.24
N ARG A 423 28.67 17.96 -47.51
CA ARG A 423 29.82 17.34 -48.16
C ARG A 423 31.01 18.29 -48.05
N TYR A 424 32.18 17.77 -47.69
CA TYR A 424 33.46 18.39 -48.04
C TYR A 424 34.16 17.51 -49.07
N GLY A 425 34.45 18.11 -50.22
CA GLY A 425 35.51 17.67 -51.12
C GLY A 425 36.83 18.32 -50.75
#